data_AF-A0A269XDC8-F1
#
_entry.id   AF-A0A269XDC8-F1
#
_cell.length_a   1.000
_cell.length_b   1.000
_cell.length_c   1.000
_cell.angle_alpha   90.00
_cell.angle_beta   90.00
_cell.angle_gamma   90.00
#
_symmetry.space_group_name_H-M   'P 1'
#
loop_
_entity.id
_entity.type
_entity.pdbx_description
1 polymer ?
#
loop_
_entity_poly.entity_id
_entity_poly.type
_entity_poly.pdbx_seq_one_letter_code
_entity_poly.pdbx_strand_id
1 'polypeptide(L)' 'MDETLARTIVDISGRPYLSFNAKLSKEKVGTFDTELVEEFFRALVINARLTVH' A
#
# COMPACT_ATOMS: atom_id res chain seq x y z
N MET A 1 -7.21 -9.58 10.90
CA MET A 1 -6.50 -10.48 9.98
C MET A 1 -6.08 -11.64 10.83
N ASP A 2 -6.80 -12.75 10.72
CA ASP A 2 -6.70 -13.83 11.70
C ASP A 2 -5.39 -14.58 11.48
N GLU A 3 -5.14 -14.97 10.24
CA GLU A 3 -3.95 -15.70 9.80
C GLU A 3 -2.86 -14.82 9.19
N THR A 4 -3.17 -13.55 8.88
CA THR A 4 -2.30 -12.69 8.09
C THR A 4 -1.68 -11.54 8.88
N LEU A 5 -0.41 -11.26 8.58
CA LEU A 5 0.44 -10.27 9.22
C LEU A 5 0.99 -9.30 8.17
N ALA A 6 0.86 -8.01 8.44
CA ALA A 6 1.45 -6.94 7.63
C ALA A 6 2.30 -6.02 8.51
N ARG A 7 3.29 -5.38 7.90
CA ARG A 7 4.12 -4.35 8.52
C ARG A 7 4.27 -3.20 7.53
N THR A 8 4.25 -1.98 8.06
CA THR A 8 4.55 -0.78 7.30
C THR A 8 5.53 0.09 8.08
N ILE A 9 6.46 0.72 7.37
CA ILE A 9 7.40 1.71 7.91
C ILE A 9 7.18 3.01 7.13
N VAL A 10 7.04 4.11 7.85
CA VAL A 10 6.77 5.43 7.25
C VAL A 10 7.85 6.42 7.68
N ASP A 11 8.44 7.08 6.70
CA ASP A 11 9.39 8.18 6.87
C ASP A 11 8.81 9.47 6.26
N ILE A 12 8.61 10.49 7.12
CA ILE A 12 8.10 11.82 6.74
C ILE A 12 9.28 12.71 6.35
N SER A 13 9.89 12.38 5.21
CA SER A 13 11.12 13.04 4.76
C SER A 13 10.98 13.98 3.58
N GLY A 14 9.79 14.07 2.97
CA GLY A 14 9.57 14.86 1.76
C GLY A 14 10.09 14.20 0.48
N ARG A 15 10.56 12.95 0.55
CA ARG A 15 11.02 12.12 -0.57
C ARG A 15 9.93 11.10 -0.95
N PRO A 16 9.16 11.32 -2.02
CA PRO A 16 8.08 10.43 -2.41
C PRO A 16 8.63 9.08 -2.92
N TYR A 17 8.34 8.00 -2.19
CA TYR A 17 8.70 6.63 -2.58
C TYR A 17 7.78 5.60 -1.91
N LEU A 18 7.28 4.63 -2.67
CA LEU A 18 6.49 3.51 -2.17
C LEU A 18 7.14 2.18 -2.58
N SER A 19 7.41 1.33 -1.59
CA SER A 19 7.81 -0.08 -1.79
C SER A 19 6.68 -1.01 -1.35
N PHE A 20 5.75 -1.30 -2.25
CA PHE A 20 4.60 -2.16 -1.93
C PHE A 20 4.98 -3.64 -2.08
N ASN A 21 5.12 -4.35 -0.96
CA ASN A 21 5.54 -5.76 -0.92
C ASN A 21 4.43 -6.67 -0.36
N ALA A 22 3.24 -6.62 -0.97
CA ALA A 22 2.13 -7.48 -0.59
C ALA A 22 1.52 -8.17 -1.81
N LYS A 23 1.49 -9.51 -1.79
CA LYS A 23 0.75 -10.30 -2.77
C LYS A 23 -0.66 -10.54 -2.24
N LEU A 24 -1.65 -9.94 -2.89
CA LEU A 24 -3.05 -10.12 -2.54
C LEU A 24 -3.55 -11.46 -3.10
N SER A 25 -4.30 -12.21 -2.31
CA SER A 25 -4.64 -13.62 -2.60
C SER A 25 -5.80 -13.82 -3.58
N LYS A 26 -6.54 -12.75 -3.89
CA LYS A 26 -7.71 -12.72 -4.77
C LYS A 26 -7.68 -11.42 -5.56
N GLU A 27 -8.30 -11.41 -6.74
CA GLU A 27 -8.41 -10.22 -7.61
C GLU A 27 -9.51 -9.25 -7.16
N LYS A 28 -10.49 -9.75 -6.40
CA LYS A 28 -11.60 -8.96 -5.87
C LYS A 28 -11.90 -9.32 -4.42
N VAL A 29 -12.39 -8.34 -3.66
CA VAL A 29 -13.03 -8.50 -2.35
C VAL A 29 -14.45 -7.95 -2.45
N GLY A 30 -15.43 -8.84 -2.54
CA GLY A 30 -16.80 -8.47 -2.92
C GLY A 30 -16.82 -7.89 -4.34
N THR A 31 -17.15 -6.61 -4.47
CA THR A 31 -17.16 -5.90 -5.77
C THR A 31 -15.90 -5.09 -6.03
N PHE A 32 -15.00 -4.95 -5.04
CA PHE A 32 -13.82 -4.10 -5.10
C PHE A 32 -12.63 -4.83 -5.71
N ASP A 33 -11.96 -4.21 -6.69
CA ASP A 33 -10.74 -4.71 -7.33
C ASP A 33 -9.53 -4.52 -6.43
N THR A 34 -8.86 -5.61 -6.07
CA THR A 34 -7.76 -5.59 -5.09
C THR A 34 -6.50 -4.90 -5.59
N GLU A 35 -6.30 -4.83 -6.91
CA GLU A 35 -5.19 -4.07 -7.51
C GLU A 35 -5.22 -2.58 -7.11
N LEU A 36 -6.41 -2.03 -6.87
CA LEU A 36 -6.59 -0.62 -6.48
C LEU A 36 -6.00 -0.31 -5.11
N VAL A 37 -5.69 -1.31 -4.28
CA VAL A 37 -5.04 -1.10 -2.98
C VAL A 37 -3.65 -0.50 -3.17
N GLU A 38 -2.84 -1.02 -4.11
CA GLU A 38 -1.51 -0.47 -4.39
C GLU A 38 -1.62 0.94 -4.98
N GLU A 39 -2.57 1.15 -5.90
CA GLU A 39 -2.80 2.46 -6.52
C GLU A 39 -3.22 3.52 -5.50
N PHE A 40 -4.05 3.14 -4.53
CA PHE A 40 -4.41 4.02 -3.42
C PHE A 40 -3.19 4.43 -2.61
N PHE A 41 -2.36 3.48 -2.18
CA PHE A 41 -1.15 3.80 -1.40
C PHE A 41 -0.14 4.58 -2.22
N ARG A 42 -0.02 4.30 -3.52
CA ARG A 42 0.84 5.04 -4.43
C ARG A 42 0.40 6.49 -4.52
N ALA A 43 -0.89 6.74 -4.75
CA ALA A 43 -1.44 8.09 -4.76
C ALA A 43 -1.22 8.81 -3.43
N LEU A 44 -1.49 8.14 -2.30
CA LEU A 44 -1.29 8.71 -0.97
C LEU A 44 0.18 9.11 -0.72
N VAL A 45 1.10 8.16 -0.90
CA VAL A 45 2.53 8.32 -0.55
C VAL A 45 3.22 9.35 -1.44
N ILE A 46 2.92 9.34 -2.74
CA ILE A 46 3.53 10.27 -3.69
C ILE A 46 3.04 11.71 -3.43
N ASN A 47 1.73 11.91 -3.23
CA ASN A 47 1.18 13.25 -3.02
C ASN A 47 1.51 13.80 -1.62
N ALA A 48 1.55 12.94 -0.59
CA ALA A 48 1.96 13.32 0.76
C ALA A 48 3.49 13.45 0.90
N ARG A 49 4.28 13.11 -0.14
CA ARG A 49 5.74 13.16 -0.15
C ARG A 49 6.41 12.30 0.94
N LEU A 50 5.88 11.10 1.14
CA LEU A 50 6.37 10.14 2.13
C LEU A 50 7.30 9.11 1.49
N THR A 51 8.21 8.54 2.28
CA THR A 51 8.87 7.27 1.94
C THR A 51 8.23 6.16 2.75
N VAL A 52 7.64 5.16 2.08
CA VAL A 52 6.90 4.07 2.73
C VAL A 52 7.32 2.71 2.20
N HIS A 53 7.50 1.77 3.11
CA HIS A 53 7.66 0.34 2.85
C HIS A 53 6.54 -0.45 3.54
#